data_AF-A0A6I2X2K7-F1
#
_entry.id   AF-A0A6I2X2K7-F1
#
_cell.length_a   1.000
_cell.length_b   1.000
_cell.length_c   1.000
_cell.angle_alpha   90.00
_cell.angle_beta   90.00
_cell.angle_gamma   90.00
#
_symmetry.space_group_name_H-M   'P 1'
#
loop_
_entity.id
_entity.type
_entity.pdbx_description
1 polymer ?
#
loop_
_entity_poly.entity_id
_entity_poly.type
_entity_poly.pdbx_seq_one_letter_code
_entity_poly.pdbx_strand_id
1 'polypeptide(L)'
;MTHDFRAIGKKLSNWGRWGKDDEKGTTNLITPERVVAAAKLAKTGKIFDLGIPFDQNGPQPGGGRINPVRLMSETGQDQEFPGAFHYADDYIFMPLQAASQWDGLAHVFYDEV
;
A
#
# COMPACT_ATOMS: atom_id res chain seq x y z
N MET A 1 -1.90 13.71 27.87
CA MET A 1 -2.81 14.69 27.21
C MET A 1 -3.69 13.92 26.23
N THR A 2 -4.94 13.64 26.60
CA THR A 2 -5.93 13.09 25.67
C THR A 2 -6.47 14.26 24.84
N HIS A 3 -6.15 14.27 23.55
CA HIS A 3 -6.76 15.21 22.63
C HIS A 3 -8.19 14.77 22.37
N ASP A 4 -9.16 15.70 22.45
CA ASP A 4 -10.53 15.44 22.02
C ASP A 4 -10.58 15.50 20.48
N PHE A 5 -10.50 14.33 19.86
CA PHE A 5 -10.54 14.20 18.40
C PHE A 5 -11.86 14.70 17.79
N ARG A 6 -12.98 14.67 18.53
CA ARG A 6 -14.25 15.23 18.04
C ARG A 6 -14.18 16.75 17.95
N ALA A 7 -13.63 17.41 18.96
CA ALA A 7 -13.44 18.86 18.95
C ALA A 7 -12.51 19.29 17.79
N ILE A 8 -11.43 18.55 17.57
CA ILE A 8 -10.51 18.80 16.46
C ILE A 8 -11.19 18.56 15.11
N GLY A 9 -11.88 17.45 14.93
CA GLY A 9 -12.58 17.12 13.68
C GLY A 9 -13.65 18.14 13.30
N LYS A 10 -14.39 18.69 14.27
CA LYS A 10 -15.33 19.79 14.03
C LYS A 10 -14.63 21.07 13.56
N LYS A 11 -13.45 21.38 14.09
CA LYS A 11 -12.68 22.57 13.72
C LYS A 11 -11.94 22.39 12.39
N LEU A 12 -11.50 21.17 12.09
CA LEU A 12 -10.61 20.86 10.98
C LEU A 12 -10.96 19.51 10.36
N SER A 13 -11.76 19.53 9.30
CA SER A 13 -12.04 18.35 8.48
C SER A 13 -12.33 18.69 7.01
N ASN A 14 -12.27 17.67 6.16
CA ASN A 14 -12.76 17.75 4.77
C ASN A 14 -14.14 17.09 4.59
N TRP A 15 -14.87 16.81 5.68
CA TRP A 15 -16.19 16.18 5.57
C TRP A 15 -17.14 17.04 4.72
N GLY A 16 -17.82 16.40 3.76
CA GLY A 16 -18.73 17.07 2.83
C GLY A 16 -18.07 17.88 1.71
N ARG A 17 -16.74 18.04 1.70
CA ARG A 17 -16.03 18.83 0.69
C ARG A 17 -16.26 18.35 -0.75
N TRP A 18 -16.42 17.03 -0.95
CA TRP A 18 -16.61 16.41 -2.26
C TRP A 18 -17.98 15.72 -2.41
N GLY A 19 -18.91 16.04 -1.52
CA GLY A 19 -20.22 15.38 -1.45
C GLY A 19 -20.31 14.41 -0.28
N LYS A 20 -21.55 14.04 0.05
CA LYS A 20 -21.88 13.17 1.20
C LYS A 20 -21.51 11.71 1.00
N ASP A 21 -21.39 11.27 -0.25
CA ASP A 21 -21.12 9.88 -0.65
C ASP A 21 -19.65 9.71 -1.10
N ASP A 22 -18.78 10.66 -0.76
CA ASP A 22 -17.36 10.58 -1.13
C ASP A 22 -16.60 9.58 -0.27
N GLU A 23 -15.93 8.63 -0.93
CA GLU A 23 -15.06 7.62 -0.30
C GLU A 23 -13.57 7.80 -0.66
N LYS A 24 -13.24 8.85 -1.42
CA LYS A 24 -11.88 9.09 -1.95
C LYS A 24 -11.08 10.08 -1.12
N GLY A 25 -11.74 11.03 -0.46
CA GLY A 25 -11.09 12.05 0.35
C GLY A 25 -10.11 12.90 -0.46
N THR A 26 -8.92 13.16 0.08
CA THR A 26 -7.94 14.05 -0.55
C THR A 26 -7.37 13.54 -1.87
N THR A 27 -7.60 12.28 -2.24
CA THR A 27 -7.25 11.78 -3.58
C THR A 27 -8.04 12.48 -4.69
N ASN A 28 -9.19 13.07 -4.38
CA ASN A 28 -9.92 13.98 -5.28
C ASN A 28 -9.13 15.24 -5.67
N LEU A 29 -8.05 15.57 -4.96
CA LEU A 29 -7.14 16.68 -5.34
C LEU A 29 -6.18 16.29 -6.47
N ILE A 30 -6.14 15.03 -6.88
CA ILE A 30 -5.33 14.54 -7.99
C ILE A 30 -6.20 14.61 -9.25
N THR A 31 -6.20 15.78 -9.89
CA THR A 31 -7.02 16.03 -11.10
C THR A 31 -6.30 15.62 -12.39
N PRO A 32 -7.03 15.40 -13.50
CA PRO A 32 -6.41 15.11 -14.80
C PRO A 32 -5.35 16.13 -15.23
N GLU A 33 -5.58 17.42 -14.97
CA GLU A 33 -4.66 18.50 -15.30
C GLU A 33 -3.36 18.40 -14.49
N ARG A 34 -3.47 18.01 -13.20
CA ARG A 34 -2.32 17.79 -12.32
C ARG A 34 -1.51 16.57 -12.75
N VAL A 35 -2.17 15.50 -13.21
CA VAL A 35 -1.50 14.33 -13.77
C VAL A 35 -0.72 14.70 -15.03
N VAL A 36 -1.33 15.46 -15.95
CA VAL A 36 -0.64 15.97 -17.16
C VAL A 36 0.54 16.87 -16.80
N ALA A 37 0.37 17.76 -15.81
CA ALA A 37 1.45 18.62 -15.33
C ALA A 37 2.61 17.82 -14.74
N ALA A 38 2.32 16.81 -13.90
CA ALA A 38 3.33 15.94 -13.31
C ALA A 38 4.08 15.12 -14.38
N ALA A 39 3.38 14.60 -15.38
CA ALA A 39 3.99 13.84 -16.48
C ALA A 39 5.03 14.68 -17.25
N LYS A 40 4.82 16.01 -17.37
CA LYS A 40 5.79 16.91 -18.00
C LYS A 40 7.11 17.03 -17.23
N LEU A 41 7.18 16.61 -15.96
CA LEU A 41 8.43 16.61 -15.17
C LEU A 41 9.40 15.51 -15.60
N ALA A 42 8.91 14.43 -16.21
CA ALA A 42 9.76 13.35 -16.71
C ALA A 42 10.52 13.82 -17.97
N LYS A 43 11.82 14.14 -17.83
CA LYS A 43 12.68 14.63 -18.92
C LYS A 43 13.81 13.69 -19.31
N THR A 44 14.36 12.95 -18.35
CA THR A 44 15.62 12.20 -18.52
C THR A 44 15.43 10.68 -18.49
N GLY A 45 14.22 10.20 -18.20
CA GLY A 45 13.93 8.76 -18.08
C GLY A 45 14.58 8.08 -16.88
N LYS A 46 15.16 8.83 -15.92
CA LYS A 46 15.68 8.25 -14.68
C LYS A 46 14.52 7.76 -13.81
N ILE A 47 14.62 6.51 -13.35
CA ILE A 47 13.64 5.85 -12.49
C ILE A 47 14.34 5.51 -11.17
N PHE A 48 13.66 5.77 -10.06
CA PHE A 48 14.13 5.45 -8.71
C PHE A 48 13.06 4.60 -8.03
N ASP A 49 13.46 3.43 -7.54
CA ASP A 49 12.59 2.61 -6.70
C ASP A 49 12.54 3.19 -5.28
N LEU A 50 11.33 3.34 -4.75
CA LEU A 50 11.07 3.85 -3.39
C LEU A 50 10.53 2.73 -2.47
N GLY A 51 10.45 1.50 -2.97
CA GLY A 51 10.10 0.30 -2.23
C GLY A 51 11.26 -0.22 -1.40
N ILE A 52 10.94 -0.80 -0.24
CA ILE A 52 11.85 -1.70 0.46
C ILE A 52 11.59 -3.15 0.02
N PRO A 53 12.55 -4.07 0.15
CA PRO A 53 12.32 -5.49 -0.10
C PRO A 53 11.15 -6.05 0.71
N PHE A 54 10.28 -6.81 0.05
CA PHE A 54 9.15 -7.50 0.67
C PHE A 54 9.59 -8.90 1.14
N ASP A 55 10.43 -8.95 2.16
CA ASP A 55 10.96 -10.21 2.69
C ASP A 55 11.01 -10.26 4.23
N GLN A 56 11.40 -11.42 4.76
CA GLN A 56 11.44 -11.73 6.18
C GLN A 56 12.39 -10.84 7.00
N ASN A 57 13.31 -10.13 6.36
CA ASN A 57 14.25 -9.18 6.98
C ASN A 57 13.72 -7.73 6.95
N GLY A 58 12.43 -7.55 6.65
CA GLY A 58 11.76 -6.26 6.69
C GLY A 58 11.73 -5.60 8.09
N PRO A 59 11.17 -4.38 8.18
CA PRO A 59 11.27 -3.55 9.37
C PRO A 59 10.25 -3.89 10.47
N GLN A 60 9.37 -4.88 10.29
CA GLN A 60 8.32 -5.15 11.27
C GLN A 60 8.94 -5.69 12.57
N PRO A 61 8.57 -5.12 13.73
CA PRO A 61 9.21 -5.43 15.01
C PRO A 61 8.74 -6.75 15.64
N GLY A 62 7.79 -7.46 14.99
CA GLY A 62 7.07 -8.59 15.58
C GLY A 62 5.86 -8.16 16.43
N GLY A 63 5.09 -9.14 16.91
CA GLY A 63 3.84 -8.92 17.66
C GLY A 63 2.61 -8.89 16.74
N GLY A 64 1.86 -7.79 16.74
CA GLY A 64 0.61 -7.66 15.96
C GLY A 64 0.82 -7.62 14.44
N ARG A 65 2.05 -7.42 13.98
CA ARG A 65 2.45 -7.48 12.56
C ARG A 65 3.73 -8.28 12.42
N ILE A 66 3.86 -9.01 11.31
CA ILE A 66 5.04 -9.79 10.93
C ILE A 66 5.60 -9.26 9.61
N ASN A 67 6.88 -9.54 9.35
CA ASN A 67 7.45 -9.33 8.03
C ASN A 67 6.79 -10.27 6.99
N PRO A 68 6.82 -9.90 5.70
CA PRO A 68 6.30 -10.76 4.64
C PRO A 68 6.96 -12.15 4.64
N VAL A 69 6.12 -13.17 4.47
CA VAL A 69 6.56 -14.57 4.32
C VAL A 69 6.31 -14.99 2.88
N ARG A 70 7.38 -15.23 2.14
CA ARG A 70 7.32 -15.80 0.78
C ARG A 70 7.46 -17.32 0.85
N LEU A 71 6.58 -18.03 0.16
CA LEU A 71 6.56 -19.49 0.11
C LEU A 71 6.53 -19.93 -1.36
N MET A 72 7.49 -20.77 -1.77
CA MET A 72 7.42 -21.37 -3.10
C MET A 72 6.35 -22.47 -3.08
N SER A 73 5.41 -22.45 -4.03
CA SER A 73 4.51 -23.58 -4.27
C SER A 73 5.15 -24.60 -5.19
N GLU A 74 5.99 -24.12 -6.11
CA GLU A 74 6.79 -24.92 -7.01
C GLU A 74 8.13 -24.23 -7.27
N THR A 75 9.18 -25.02 -7.38
CA THR A 75 10.47 -24.53 -7.85
C THR A 75 10.82 -25.19 -9.17
N GLY A 76 11.68 -24.58 -9.97
CA GLY A 76 12.19 -25.26 -11.17
C GLY A 76 13.11 -26.45 -10.85
N GLN A 77 13.40 -26.69 -9.57
CA GLN A 77 14.28 -27.77 -9.14
C GLN A 77 13.56 -29.11 -9.25
N ASP A 78 14.25 -30.11 -9.80
CA ASP A 78 13.78 -31.51 -9.86
C ASP A 78 12.48 -31.73 -10.66
N GLN A 79 12.12 -30.80 -11.54
CA GLN A 79 11.04 -31.00 -12.51
C GLN A 79 11.50 -31.91 -13.65
N GLU A 80 10.78 -33.00 -13.87
CA GLU A 80 11.01 -33.92 -14.99
C GLU A 80 9.81 -33.90 -15.94
N PHE A 81 9.82 -32.96 -16.90
CA PHE A 81 8.77 -32.84 -17.92
C PHE A 81 9.34 -32.91 -19.34
N PRO A 82 9.65 -34.12 -19.87
CA PRO A 82 10.24 -34.27 -21.20
C PRO A 82 9.39 -33.63 -22.31
N GLY A 83 9.94 -32.62 -22.99
CA GLY A 83 9.26 -31.91 -24.08
C GLY A 83 8.20 -30.89 -23.64
N ALA A 84 8.03 -30.66 -22.34
CA ALA A 84 7.14 -29.62 -21.80
C ALA A 84 7.92 -28.44 -21.21
N PHE A 85 7.20 -27.39 -20.81
CA PHE A 85 7.79 -26.25 -20.12
C PHE A 85 7.96 -26.54 -18.62
N HIS A 86 8.96 -25.89 -18.03
CA HIS A 86 9.18 -25.86 -16.59
C HIS A 86 8.62 -24.56 -16.01
N TYR A 87 8.30 -24.54 -14.71
CA TYR A 87 7.72 -23.38 -14.06
C TYR A 87 8.16 -23.25 -12.61
N ALA A 88 8.01 -22.06 -12.04
CA ALA A 88 8.17 -21.79 -10.62
C ALA A 88 7.08 -20.83 -10.22
N ASP A 89 6.38 -21.14 -9.14
CA ASP A 89 5.26 -20.38 -8.62
C ASP A 89 5.43 -20.19 -7.11
N ASP A 90 4.87 -19.11 -6.60
CA ASP A 90 4.95 -18.76 -5.18
C ASP A 90 3.70 -18.07 -4.64
N TYR A 91 3.66 -18.03 -3.31
CA TYR A 91 2.69 -17.35 -2.48
C TYR A 91 3.40 -16.35 -1.59
N ILE A 92 2.64 -15.33 -1.17
CA ILE A 92 3.05 -14.41 -0.12
C ILE A 92 1.95 -14.32 0.94
N PHE A 93 2.35 -14.42 2.20
CA PHE A 93 1.51 -14.11 3.34
C PHE A 93 2.09 -12.89 4.05
N MET A 94 1.31 -11.81 4.14
CA MET A 94 1.75 -10.59 4.80
C MET A 94 0.57 -9.75 5.32
N PRO A 95 0.75 -9.03 6.43
CA PRO A 95 -0.06 -7.85 6.71
C PRO A 95 0.09 -6.84 5.57
N LEU A 96 -1.00 -6.18 5.17
CA LEU A 96 -0.93 -5.13 4.13
C LEU A 96 -0.07 -3.92 4.55
N GLN A 97 0.20 -3.80 5.85
CA GLN A 97 1.03 -2.76 6.44
C GLN A 97 2.47 -3.23 6.78
N ALA A 98 2.95 -4.30 6.14
CA ALA A 98 4.22 -4.93 6.51
C ALA A 98 5.47 -4.30 5.86
N ALA A 99 5.34 -3.53 4.78
CA ALA A 99 6.46 -2.93 4.05
C ALA A 99 6.03 -1.59 3.42
N SER A 100 6.72 -1.09 2.38
CA SER A 100 6.31 0.13 1.67
C SER A 100 4.84 0.05 1.27
N GLN A 101 4.03 1.02 1.73
CA GLN A 101 2.57 0.88 1.77
C GLN A 101 1.83 2.20 1.58
N TRP A 102 0.52 2.07 1.34
CA TRP A 102 -0.47 3.13 1.52
C TRP A 102 -1.53 2.67 2.51
N ASP A 103 -1.87 3.52 3.48
CA ASP A 103 -2.99 3.29 4.38
C ASP A 103 -4.28 3.91 3.82
N GLY A 104 -5.30 3.08 3.62
CA GLY A 104 -6.63 3.55 3.22
C GLY A 104 -7.31 4.35 4.32
N LEU A 105 -8.33 5.15 3.97
CA LEU A 105 -9.05 6.01 4.93
C LEU A 105 -9.69 5.22 6.08
N ALA A 106 -10.04 3.96 5.86
CA ALA A 106 -10.59 3.07 6.88
C ALA A 106 -9.54 2.50 7.87
N HIS A 107 -8.24 2.76 7.67
CA HIS A 107 -7.19 2.14 8.49
C HIS A 107 -7.21 2.62 9.94
N VAL A 108 -7.48 3.92 10.16
CA VAL A 108 -7.47 4.54 11.48
C VAL A 108 -8.62 5.55 11.57
N PHE A 109 -9.43 5.41 12.61
CA PHE A 109 -10.51 6.31 12.95
C PHE A 109 -10.63 6.43 14.47
N TYR A 110 -11.35 7.44 14.93
CA TYR A 110 -11.76 7.61 16.32
C TYR A 110 -13.29 7.51 16.40
N ASP A 111 -13.81 7.34 17.62
CA ASP A 111 -15.19 6.97 17.93
C ASP A 111 -15.50 5.47 17.74
N GLU A 112 -16.54 5.02 18.44
CA GLU A 112 -17.08 3.67 18.29
C GLU A 112 -17.86 3.57 16.97
N VAL A 113 -17.80 2.39 16.34
CA VAL A 113 -18.53 2.07 15.10
C VAL A 113 -20.02 1.94 15.39
#